data_AF-A0A934UGQ8-F1
#
_entry.id   AF-A0A934UGQ8-F1
#
_cell.length_a   1.000
_cell.length_b   1.000
_cell.length_c   1.000
_cell.angle_alpha   90.00
_cell.angle_beta   90.00
_cell.angle_gamma   90.00
#
_symmetry.space_group_name_H-M   'P 1'
#
loop_
_entity.id
_entity.type
_entity.pdbx_description
1 polymer ?
#
loop_
_entity_poly.entity_id
_entity_poly.type
_entity_poly.pdbx_seq_one_letter_code
_entity_poly.pdbx_strand_id
1 'polypeptide(L)'
;MHIEPGIVHGAKMVLAYGTAAAAAGYSIKLIADELKTRAAASLIARSVAATLAVFIFFELLPHFPVGVSEVHFILGTTLLLILGTAPAAVGLAAALAIQGMFFAPTDLPMYFVNVTTLLMPLFLIHAMARKVLPQDVAYVDLGYGDVLKLSFAYQGGVVAWVAFWALYGQGVTAETFASVGTFGVAYMLVVLVEPIFDLAVLAGAKAIKGRDSGLVTNRLYHAA
;
A
#
# COMPACT_ATOMS: atom_id res chain seq x y z
N MET A 1 -7.57 -7.00 -0.27
CA MET A 1 -7.54 -5.61 -0.72
C MET A 1 -8.65 -5.29 -1.70
N HIS A 2 -8.99 -6.17 -2.66
CA HIS A 2 -10.20 -5.99 -3.47
C HIS A 2 -11.39 -6.42 -2.63
N ILE A 3 -12.29 -5.49 -2.33
CA ILE A 3 -13.54 -5.78 -1.64
C ILE A 3 -14.54 -6.24 -2.69
N GLU A 4 -15.17 -7.37 -2.45
CA GLU A 4 -16.09 -7.98 -3.43
C GLU A 4 -17.19 -7.00 -3.86
N PRO A 5 -17.54 -6.96 -5.16
CA PRO A 5 -18.63 -6.12 -5.65
C PRO A 5 -19.94 -6.38 -4.88
N GLY A 6 -20.61 -5.30 -4.48
CA GLY A 6 -21.89 -5.37 -3.76
C GLY A 6 -21.77 -5.29 -2.23
N ILE A 7 -20.57 -5.40 -1.63
CA ILE A 7 -20.39 -5.20 -0.20
C ILE A 7 -20.78 -3.77 0.22
N VAL A 8 -20.34 -2.76 -0.54
CA VAL A 8 -20.74 -1.36 -0.36
C VAL A 8 -21.49 -0.90 -1.61
N HIS A 9 -22.73 -0.43 -1.44
CA HIS A 9 -23.57 -0.02 -2.57
C HIS A 9 -24.52 1.12 -2.18
N GLY A 10 -25.07 1.79 -3.20
CA GLY A 10 -26.03 2.88 -3.04
C GLY A 10 -25.49 4.03 -2.19
N ALA A 11 -26.28 4.49 -1.20
CA ALA A 11 -25.91 5.60 -0.33
C ALA A 11 -24.62 5.37 0.47
N LYS A 12 -24.25 4.11 0.73
CA LYS A 12 -23.04 3.78 1.50
C LYS A 12 -21.76 4.20 0.76
N MET A 13 -21.78 4.26 -0.57
CA MET A 13 -20.63 4.68 -1.39
C MET A 13 -20.19 6.13 -1.16
N VAL A 14 -21.06 6.99 -0.61
CA VAL A 14 -20.70 8.37 -0.28
C VAL A 14 -19.48 8.43 0.65
N LEU A 15 -19.39 7.49 1.60
CA LEU A 15 -18.24 7.40 2.50
C LEU A 15 -16.96 6.98 1.78
N ALA A 16 -17.07 6.10 0.77
CA ALA A 16 -15.94 5.71 -0.08
C ALA A 16 -15.43 6.91 -0.89
N TYR A 17 -16.33 7.71 -1.45
CA TYR A 17 -15.93 8.95 -2.15
C TYR A 17 -15.30 9.97 -1.20
N GLY A 18 -15.85 10.16 0.00
CA GLY A 18 -15.29 11.09 0.99
C GLY A 18 -13.90 10.68 1.46
N THR A 19 -13.72 9.40 1.80
CA THR A 19 -12.41 8.86 2.21
C THR A 19 -11.41 8.85 1.07
N ALA A 20 -11.84 8.59 -0.17
CA ALA A 20 -10.98 8.67 -1.34
C ALA A 20 -10.58 10.12 -1.67
N ALA A 21 -11.49 11.08 -1.52
CA ALA A 21 -11.17 12.51 -1.68
C ALA A 21 -10.14 12.96 -0.64
N ALA A 22 -10.29 12.52 0.62
CA ALA A 22 -9.30 12.77 1.66
C ALA A 22 -7.94 12.11 1.33
N ALA A 23 -7.97 10.86 0.84
CA ALA A 23 -6.77 10.15 0.40
C ALA A 23 -6.04 10.89 -0.73
N ALA A 24 -6.79 11.32 -1.75
CA ALA A 24 -6.27 12.06 -2.89
C ALA A 24 -5.69 13.41 -2.45
N GLY A 25 -6.39 14.14 -1.59
CA GLY A 25 -5.89 15.40 -1.02
C GLY A 25 -4.58 15.23 -0.25
N TYR A 26 -4.47 14.15 0.54
CA TYR A 26 -3.23 13.85 1.26
C TYR A 26 -2.10 13.41 0.31
N SER A 27 -2.39 12.61 -0.73
CA SER A 27 -1.43 12.29 -1.79
C SER A 27 -0.92 13.55 -2.49
N ILE A 28 -1.80 14.49 -2.83
CA ILE A 28 -1.42 15.77 -3.45
C ILE A 28 -0.50 16.56 -2.52
N LYS A 29 -0.79 16.59 -1.21
CA LYS A 29 0.11 17.21 -0.22
C LYS A 29 1.50 16.56 -0.24
N LEU A 30 1.58 15.23 -0.21
CA LEU A 30 2.86 14.51 -0.23
C LEU A 30 3.64 14.78 -1.53
N ILE A 31 2.95 14.82 -2.68
CA ILE A 31 3.54 15.20 -3.96
C ILE A 31 4.09 16.62 -3.91
N ALA A 32 3.31 17.58 -3.40
CA ALA A 32 3.73 18.97 -3.29
C ALA A 32 4.94 19.15 -2.35
N ASP A 33 4.97 18.43 -1.23
CA ASP A 33 6.10 18.44 -0.31
C ASP A 33 7.37 17.85 -0.96
N GLU A 34 7.22 16.79 -1.76
CA GLU A 34 8.34 16.18 -2.47
C GLU A 34 8.90 17.08 -3.59
N LEU A 35 8.03 17.76 -4.34
CA LEU A 35 8.42 18.70 -5.39
C LEU A 35 9.19 19.92 -4.89
N LYS A 36 9.13 20.24 -3.58
CA LYS A 36 9.96 21.29 -2.96
C LYS A 36 11.44 20.93 -2.88
N THR A 37 11.75 19.63 -2.85
CA THR A 37 13.10 19.12 -2.60
C THR A 37 13.66 18.33 -3.77
N ARG A 38 12.82 17.90 -4.72
CA ARG A 38 13.18 17.03 -5.83
C ARG A 38 12.52 17.46 -7.14
N ALA A 39 13.18 17.15 -8.26
CA ALA A 39 12.67 17.44 -9.58
C ALA A 39 11.41 16.62 -9.91
N ALA A 40 10.46 17.23 -10.63
CA ALA A 40 9.24 16.55 -11.06
C ALA A 40 9.51 15.27 -11.88
N ALA A 41 10.56 15.26 -12.71
CA ALA A 41 10.95 14.10 -13.49
C ALA A 41 11.28 12.87 -12.61
N SER A 42 11.90 13.08 -11.44
CA SER A 42 12.19 12.03 -10.47
C SER A 42 10.92 11.44 -9.87
N LEU A 43 9.95 12.29 -9.52
CA LEU A 43 8.65 11.85 -9.00
C LEU A 43 7.89 11.04 -10.05
N ILE A 44 7.84 11.52 -11.30
CA ILE A 44 7.16 10.84 -12.41
C ILE A 44 7.79 9.47 -12.65
N ALA A 45 9.11 9.40 -12.79
CA ALA A 45 9.81 8.14 -13.03
C ALA A 45 9.55 7.11 -11.93
N ARG A 46 9.60 7.53 -10.65
CA ARG A 46 9.29 6.66 -9.51
C ARG A 46 7.83 6.26 -9.45
N SER A 47 6.91 7.14 -9.83
CA SER A 47 5.46 6.83 -9.85
C SER A 47 5.13 5.83 -10.95
N VAL A 48 5.76 5.95 -12.12
CA VAL A 48 5.66 4.96 -13.20
C VAL A 48 6.24 3.62 -12.75
N ALA A 49 7.42 3.61 -12.15
CA ALA A 49 8.02 2.39 -11.61
C ALA A 49 7.12 1.74 -10.54
N ALA A 50 6.54 2.53 -9.63
CA ALA A 50 5.59 2.05 -8.64
C ALA A 50 4.32 1.48 -9.29
N THR A 51 3.78 2.15 -10.31
CA THR A 51 2.59 1.68 -11.04
C THR A 51 2.86 0.33 -11.69
N LEU A 52 3.99 0.19 -12.40
CA LEU A 52 4.38 -1.06 -13.07
C LEU A 52 4.62 -2.19 -12.06
N ALA A 53 5.33 -1.89 -10.96
CA ALA A 53 5.57 -2.85 -9.90
C ALA A 53 4.27 -3.35 -9.26
N VAL A 54 3.38 -2.44 -8.84
CA VAL A 54 2.08 -2.80 -8.27
C VAL A 54 1.23 -3.60 -9.25
N PHE A 55 1.20 -3.19 -10.52
CA PHE A 55 0.47 -3.91 -11.56
C PHE A 55 0.99 -5.35 -11.71
N ILE A 56 2.31 -5.53 -11.72
CA ILE A 56 2.94 -6.87 -11.72
C ILE A 56 2.55 -7.65 -10.46
N PHE A 57 2.54 -7.01 -9.29
CA PHE A 57 2.20 -7.68 -8.04
C PHE A 57 0.76 -8.21 -8.07
N PHE A 58 -0.19 -7.42 -8.55
CA PHE A 58 -1.60 -7.82 -8.58
C PHE A 58 -1.90 -8.86 -9.66
N GLU A 59 -1.25 -8.79 -10.82
CA GLU A 59 -1.52 -9.70 -11.94
C GLU A 59 -0.71 -11.01 -11.87
N LEU A 60 0.54 -10.98 -11.38
CA LEU A 60 1.45 -12.12 -11.46
C LEU A 60 1.71 -12.81 -10.12
N LEU A 61 1.64 -12.11 -8.98
CA LEU A 61 1.86 -12.75 -7.69
C LEU A 61 0.58 -13.47 -7.23
N PRO A 62 0.71 -14.53 -6.42
CA PRO A 62 -0.45 -15.27 -5.92
C PRO A 62 -1.41 -14.37 -5.15
N HIS A 63 -2.69 -14.40 -5.54
CA HIS A 63 -3.79 -13.79 -4.83
C HIS A 63 -4.95 -14.77 -4.70
N PHE A 64 -5.68 -14.68 -3.59
CA PHE A 64 -6.74 -15.63 -3.27
C PHE A 64 -7.95 -14.92 -2.65
N PRO A 65 -9.19 -15.24 -3.08
CA PRO A 65 -10.39 -14.75 -2.41
C PRO A 65 -10.55 -15.40 -1.04
N VAL A 66 -10.72 -14.59 0.01
CA VAL A 66 -10.89 -15.06 1.38
C VAL A 66 -11.93 -14.20 2.10
N GLY A 67 -13.13 -14.73 2.26
CA GLY A 67 -14.20 -14.05 2.99
C GLY A 67 -14.71 -12.82 2.25
N VAL A 68 -14.49 -11.63 2.80
CA VAL A 68 -14.98 -10.34 2.27
C VAL A 68 -14.04 -9.66 1.27
N SER A 69 -12.84 -10.20 1.08
CA SER A 69 -11.82 -9.56 0.24
C SER A 69 -10.75 -10.56 -0.24
N GLU A 70 -9.90 -10.13 -1.16
CA GLU A 70 -8.80 -10.94 -1.68
C GLU A 70 -7.47 -10.66 -0.96
N VAL A 71 -6.71 -11.71 -0.67
CA VAL A 71 -5.34 -11.59 -0.17
C VAL A 71 -4.39 -11.38 -1.33
N HIS A 72 -3.56 -10.35 -1.26
CA HIS A 72 -2.59 -9.97 -2.28
C HIS A 72 -1.25 -9.67 -1.62
N PHE A 73 -0.16 -9.95 -2.33
CA PHE A 73 1.16 -9.41 -1.98
C PHE A 73 1.26 -7.98 -2.50
N ILE A 74 0.90 -7.01 -1.65
CA ILE A 74 0.83 -5.61 -2.04
C ILE A 74 2.21 -4.96 -2.07
N LEU A 75 3.11 -5.38 -1.17
CA LEU A 75 4.48 -4.87 -1.06
C LEU A 75 4.52 -3.34 -0.88
N GLY A 76 3.51 -2.78 -0.20
CA GLY A 76 3.37 -1.34 0.01
C GLY A 76 4.50 -0.75 0.85
N THR A 77 5.03 -1.53 1.80
CA THR A 77 6.26 -1.20 2.53
C THR A 77 7.46 -1.13 1.61
N THR A 78 7.65 -2.11 0.72
CA THR A 78 8.74 -2.10 -0.28
C THR A 78 8.69 -0.85 -1.13
N LEU A 79 7.51 -0.51 -1.68
CA LEU A 79 7.33 0.67 -2.53
C LEU A 79 7.68 1.95 -1.78
N LEU A 80 7.25 2.09 -0.52
CA LEU A 80 7.59 3.23 0.31
C LEU A 80 9.10 3.32 0.58
N LEU A 81 9.73 2.19 0.94
CA LEU A 81 11.15 2.13 1.29
C LEU A 81 12.04 2.41 0.08
N ILE A 82 11.67 1.96 -1.11
CA ILE A 82 12.49 2.14 -2.32
C ILE A 82 12.18 3.44 -3.05
N LEU A 83 10.89 3.73 -3.28
CA LEU A 83 10.45 4.81 -4.17
C LEU A 83 9.96 6.04 -3.39
N GLY A 84 9.58 5.87 -2.13
CA GLY A 84 9.00 6.92 -1.31
C GLY A 84 7.47 6.91 -1.32
N THR A 85 6.87 7.61 -0.37
CA THR A 85 5.42 7.54 -0.13
C THR A 85 4.59 8.15 -1.26
N ALA A 86 4.98 9.30 -1.82
CA ALA A 86 4.18 9.93 -2.86
C ALA A 86 4.14 9.10 -4.16
N PRO A 87 5.28 8.60 -4.68
CA PRO A 87 5.28 7.65 -5.80
C PRO A 87 4.52 6.36 -5.53
N ALA A 88 4.65 5.79 -4.32
CA ALA A 88 3.91 4.59 -3.94
C ALA A 88 2.39 4.82 -3.96
N ALA A 89 1.93 5.98 -3.45
CA ALA A 89 0.51 6.33 -3.46
C ALA A 89 -0.05 6.49 -4.88
N VAL A 90 0.70 7.16 -5.76
CA VAL A 90 0.33 7.27 -7.19
C VAL A 90 0.32 5.89 -7.84
N GLY A 91 1.35 5.08 -7.60
CA GLY A 91 1.47 3.74 -8.16
C GLY A 91 0.34 2.80 -7.78
N LEU A 92 -0.02 2.76 -6.48
CA LEU A 92 -1.12 1.94 -5.99
C LEU A 92 -2.46 2.35 -6.60
N ALA A 93 -2.75 3.65 -6.67
CA ALA A 93 -3.99 4.14 -7.26
C ALA A 93 -4.05 3.89 -8.78
N ALA A 94 -2.98 4.21 -9.50
CA ALA A 94 -2.93 4.07 -10.96
C ALA A 94 -2.98 2.60 -11.39
N ALA A 95 -2.22 1.72 -10.74
CA ALA A 95 -2.22 0.30 -11.06
C ALA A 95 -3.58 -0.35 -10.81
N LEU A 96 -4.21 -0.03 -9.68
CA LEU A 96 -5.56 -0.49 -9.36
C LEU A 96 -6.60 0.01 -10.38
N ALA A 97 -6.47 1.26 -10.85
CA ALA A 97 -7.35 1.80 -11.87
C ALA A 97 -7.15 1.09 -13.23
N ILE A 98 -5.89 0.86 -13.64
CA ILE A 98 -5.56 0.15 -14.88
C ILE A 98 -6.10 -1.28 -14.81
N GLN A 99 -5.84 -2.00 -13.73
CA GLN A 99 -6.37 -3.34 -13.50
C GLN A 99 -7.90 -3.34 -13.57
N GLY A 100 -8.57 -2.44 -12.84
CA GLY A 100 -10.02 -2.32 -12.84
C GLY A 100 -10.62 -1.91 -14.19
N MET A 101 -9.88 -1.25 -15.09
CA MET A 101 -10.40 -0.88 -16.41
C MET A 101 -10.21 -1.99 -17.46
N PHE A 102 -9.13 -2.77 -17.37
CA PHE A 102 -8.72 -3.66 -18.47
C PHE A 102 -8.71 -5.16 -18.12
N PHE A 103 -8.54 -5.52 -16.84
CA PHE A 103 -8.34 -6.92 -16.40
C PHE A 103 -9.44 -7.41 -15.46
N ALA A 104 -9.92 -6.54 -14.55
CA ALA A 104 -11.02 -6.82 -13.64
C ALA A 104 -12.12 -5.73 -13.65
N PRO A 105 -12.85 -5.53 -14.77
CA PRO A 105 -13.92 -4.52 -14.87
C PRO A 105 -15.01 -4.60 -13.78
N THR A 106 -15.23 -5.79 -13.23
CA THR A 106 -16.17 -6.04 -12.13
C THR A 106 -15.80 -5.31 -10.85
N ASP A 107 -14.53 -4.98 -10.65
CA ASP A 107 -14.02 -4.35 -9.42
C ASP A 107 -14.08 -2.82 -9.50
N LEU A 108 -14.26 -2.27 -10.70
CA LEU A 108 -14.28 -0.82 -10.94
C LEU A 108 -15.33 -0.07 -10.10
N PRO A 109 -16.56 -0.58 -9.86
CA PRO A 109 -17.51 0.06 -8.96
C PRO A 109 -16.99 0.20 -7.52
N MET A 110 -16.09 -0.69 -7.10
CA MET A 110 -15.47 -0.70 -5.77
C MET A 110 -14.12 0.03 -5.74
N TYR A 111 -13.70 0.67 -6.83
CA TYR A 111 -12.39 1.31 -6.94
C TYR A 111 -12.05 2.22 -5.75
N PHE A 112 -12.98 3.08 -5.32
CA PHE A 112 -12.73 4.02 -4.21
C PHE A 112 -12.61 3.33 -2.84
N VAL A 113 -13.32 2.22 -2.67
CA VAL A 113 -13.22 1.37 -1.48
C VAL A 113 -11.85 0.68 -1.48
N ASN A 114 -11.45 0.14 -2.62
CA ASN A 114 -10.20 -0.60 -2.78
C ASN A 114 -8.98 0.33 -2.67
N VAL A 115 -9.00 1.50 -3.32
CA VAL A 115 -7.89 2.45 -3.28
C VAL A 115 -7.65 3.00 -1.87
N THR A 116 -8.71 3.24 -1.10
CA THR A 116 -8.57 3.72 0.29
C THR A 116 -8.02 2.62 1.20
N THR A 117 -8.37 1.35 0.93
CA THR A 117 -7.80 0.18 1.61
C THR A 117 -6.29 0.06 1.40
N LEU A 118 -5.74 0.65 0.33
CA LEU A 118 -4.29 0.68 0.06
C LEU A 118 -3.61 1.95 0.60
N LEU A 119 -4.23 3.10 0.36
CA LEU A 119 -3.62 4.40 0.65
C LEU A 119 -3.65 4.74 2.14
N MET A 120 -4.73 4.41 2.86
CA MET A 120 -4.83 4.75 4.28
C MET A 120 -3.76 4.02 5.12
N PRO A 121 -3.52 2.71 4.92
CA PRO A 121 -2.39 2.04 5.56
C PRO A 121 -1.03 2.56 5.10
N LEU A 122 -0.89 2.96 3.84
CA LEU A 122 0.36 3.58 3.34
C LEU A 122 0.66 4.89 4.10
N PHE A 123 -0.35 5.73 4.32
CA PHE A 123 -0.19 6.97 5.07
C PHE A 123 0.06 6.73 6.55
N LEU A 124 -0.55 5.69 7.12
CA LEU A 124 -0.26 5.23 8.48
C LEU A 124 1.22 4.90 8.62
N ILE A 125 1.77 4.05 7.75
CA ILE A 125 3.19 3.70 7.85
C ILE A 125 4.11 4.87 7.51
N HIS A 126 3.71 5.80 6.63
CA HIS A 126 4.45 7.05 6.40
C HIS A 126 4.58 7.88 7.69
N ALA A 127 3.48 8.04 8.43
CA ALA A 127 3.48 8.76 9.70
C ALA A 127 4.26 8.02 10.80
N MET A 128 4.16 6.69 10.84
CA MET A 128 4.86 5.84 11.81
C MET A 128 6.35 5.71 11.53
N ALA A 129 6.79 5.75 10.27
CA ALA A 129 8.19 5.58 9.88
C ALA A 129 9.14 6.62 10.49
N ARG A 130 8.61 7.79 10.89
CA ARG A 130 9.39 8.81 11.63
C ARG A 130 9.59 8.49 13.11
N LYS A 131 8.72 7.66 13.69
CA LYS A 131 8.73 7.31 15.12
C LYS A 131 9.31 5.93 15.39
N VAL A 132 9.10 4.98 14.47
CA VAL A 132 9.34 3.55 14.70
C VAL A 132 10.65 3.08 14.09
N LEU A 133 11.13 3.75 13.02
CA LEU A 133 12.40 3.43 12.39
C LEU A 133 13.52 4.28 12.99
N PRO A 134 14.77 3.77 13.05
CA PRO A 134 15.92 4.60 13.37
C PRO A 134 16.08 5.73 12.34
N GLN A 135 16.45 6.91 12.80
CA GLN A 135 16.58 8.11 11.94
C GLN A 135 18.02 8.30 11.45
N ASP A 136 18.98 7.74 12.18
CA ASP A 136 20.42 7.79 11.94
C ASP A 136 20.94 6.73 10.96
N VAL A 137 20.05 5.89 10.42
CA VAL A 137 20.38 4.85 9.44
C VAL A 137 19.62 5.03 8.14
N ALA A 138 20.24 4.61 7.03
CA ALA A 138 19.60 4.52 5.73
C ALA A 138 18.66 3.30 5.66
N TYR A 139 17.68 3.30 4.77
CA TYR A 139 16.75 2.16 4.66
C TYR A 139 17.44 0.86 4.24
N VAL A 140 18.50 0.92 3.42
CA VAL A 140 19.29 -0.26 3.07
C VAL A 140 19.98 -0.93 4.27
N ASP A 141 20.05 -0.24 5.42
CA ASP A 141 20.66 -0.72 6.65
C ASP A 141 19.63 -1.11 7.72
N LEU A 142 18.33 -1.09 7.40
CA LEU A 142 17.29 -1.55 8.32
C LEU A 142 17.43 -3.03 8.64
N GLY A 143 17.18 -3.37 9.91
CA GLY A 143 17.11 -4.76 10.35
C GLY A 143 15.74 -5.39 10.12
N TYR A 144 15.65 -6.71 10.25
CA TYR A 144 14.39 -7.46 10.15
C TYR A 144 13.30 -6.90 11.07
N GLY A 145 13.65 -6.55 12.32
CA GLY A 145 12.68 -6.02 13.27
C GLY A 145 12.06 -4.68 12.84
N ASP A 146 12.79 -3.85 12.10
CA ASP A 146 12.28 -2.55 11.65
C ASP A 146 11.33 -2.70 10.47
N VAL A 147 11.70 -3.56 9.52
CA VAL A 147 10.87 -3.92 8.38
C VAL A 147 9.61 -4.66 8.83
N LEU A 148 9.73 -5.60 9.78
CA LEU A 148 8.59 -6.34 10.33
C LEU A 148 7.59 -5.39 11.01
N LYS A 149 8.04 -4.38 11.77
CA LYS A 149 7.14 -3.39 12.37
C LYS A 149 6.36 -2.61 11.31
N LEU A 150 7.02 -2.21 10.22
CA LEU A 150 6.36 -1.53 9.10
C LEU A 150 5.35 -2.43 8.41
N SER A 151 5.74 -3.67 8.09
CA SER A 151 4.83 -4.62 7.41
C SER A 151 3.63 -4.95 8.30
N PHE A 152 3.85 -5.19 9.60
CA PHE A 152 2.76 -5.38 10.54
C PHE A 152 1.80 -4.19 10.59
N ALA A 153 2.32 -2.95 10.60
CA ALA A 153 1.50 -1.74 10.59
C ALA A 153 0.74 -1.56 9.26
N TYR A 154 1.38 -1.84 8.12
CA TYR A 154 0.75 -1.73 6.80
C TYR A 154 -0.35 -2.78 6.63
N GLN A 155 -0.02 -4.05 6.82
CA GLN A 155 -0.93 -5.18 6.64
C GLN A 155 -2.05 -5.18 7.68
N GLY A 156 -1.73 -4.86 8.94
CA GLY A 156 -2.72 -4.64 9.98
C GLY A 156 -3.66 -3.47 9.64
N GLY A 157 -3.13 -2.41 9.06
CA GLY A 157 -3.93 -1.31 8.50
C GLY A 157 -4.86 -1.77 7.38
N VAL A 158 -4.37 -2.59 6.44
CA VAL A 158 -5.19 -3.16 5.35
C VAL A 158 -6.33 -4.00 5.92
N VAL A 159 -6.03 -4.92 6.85
CA VAL A 159 -7.03 -5.76 7.51
C VAL A 159 -8.06 -4.91 8.27
N ALA A 160 -7.61 -3.90 9.01
CA ALA A 160 -8.51 -2.99 9.73
C ALA A 160 -9.41 -2.19 8.77
N TRP A 161 -8.88 -1.75 7.62
CA TRP A 161 -9.66 -1.01 6.64
C TRP A 161 -10.67 -1.90 5.91
N VAL A 162 -10.31 -3.14 5.60
CA VAL A 162 -11.25 -4.16 5.08
C VAL A 162 -12.33 -4.47 6.11
N ALA A 163 -11.96 -4.66 7.38
CA ALA A 163 -12.92 -4.88 8.46
C ALA A 163 -13.93 -3.73 8.57
N PHE A 164 -13.43 -2.48 8.51
CA PHE A 164 -14.27 -1.30 8.50
C PHE A 164 -15.29 -1.32 7.35
N TRP A 165 -14.86 -1.58 6.12
CA TRP A 165 -15.75 -1.64 4.97
C TRP A 165 -16.74 -2.80 5.03
N ALA A 166 -16.30 -3.97 5.50
CA ALA A 166 -17.16 -5.14 5.66
C ALA A 166 -18.27 -4.87 6.70
N LEU A 167 -17.92 -4.34 7.87
CA LEU A 167 -18.89 -3.99 8.92
C LEU A 167 -19.84 -2.87 8.47
N TYR A 168 -19.33 -1.88 7.73
CA TYR A 168 -20.15 -0.80 7.19
C TYR A 168 -21.09 -1.28 6.07
N GLY A 169 -20.60 -2.16 5.20
CA GLY A 169 -21.31 -2.70 4.05
C GLY A 169 -22.37 -3.74 4.42
N GLN A 170 -21.95 -4.80 5.12
CA GLN A 170 -22.76 -5.98 5.44
C GLN A 170 -23.42 -5.91 6.83
N GLY A 171 -22.94 -5.03 7.71
CA GLY A 171 -23.46 -4.86 9.07
C GLY A 171 -22.60 -5.54 10.14
N VAL A 172 -22.96 -5.33 11.40
CA VAL A 172 -22.24 -5.87 12.57
C VAL A 172 -22.90 -7.20 12.98
N THR A 173 -22.55 -8.27 12.28
CA THR A 173 -23.09 -9.63 12.52
C THR A 173 -21.99 -10.63 12.81
N ALA A 174 -22.34 -11.77 13.41
CA ALA A 174 -21.39 -12.86 13.65
C ALA A 174 -20.75 -13.38 12.36
N GLU A 175 -21.51 -13.41 11.26
CA GLU A 175 -21.05 -13.81 9.93
C GLU A 175 -19.99 -12.84 9.38
N THR A 176 -20.23 -11.53 9.48
CA THR A 176 -19.25 -10.52 9.05
C THR A 176 -17.98 -10.59 9.88
N PHE A 177 -18.09 -10.78 11.20
CA PHE A 177 -16.90 -10.98 12.05
C PHE A 177 -16.12 -12.26 11.70
N ALA A 178 -16.81 -13.37 11.42
CA ALA A 178 -16.16 -14.61 11.00
C ALA A 178 -15.43 -14.45 9.66
N SER A 179 -16.05 -13.75 8.71
CA SER A 179 -15.46 -13.47 7.40
C SER A 179 -14.23 -12.58 7.48
N VAL A 180 -14.33 -11.47 8.24
CA VAL A 180 -13.18 -10.58 8.53
C VAL A 180 -12.09 -11.32 9.29
N GLY A 181 -12.44 -12.17 10.26
CA GLY A 181 -11.48 -12.98 11.00
C GLY A 181 -10.70 -13.94 10.10
N THR A 182 -11.40 -14.63 9.18
CA THR A 182 -10.78 -15.53 8.20
C THR A 182 -9.83 -14.76 7.28
N PHE A 183 -10.25 -13.59 6.80
CA PHE A 183 -9.41 -12.70 6.00
C PHE A 183 -8.15 -12.24 6.76
N GLY A 184 -8.32 -11.83 8.02
CA GLY A 184 -7.21 -11.40 8.88
C GLY A 184 -6.19 -12.51 9.13
N VAL A 185 -6.66 -13.74 9.39
CA VAL A 185 -5.78 -14.92 9.54
C VAL A 185 -5.01 -15.19 8.25
N ALA A 186 -5.65 -15.07 7.08
CA ALA A 186 -4.97 -15.25 5.81
C ALA A 186 -3.89 -14.17 5.55
N TYR A 187 -4.11 -12.92 5.97
CA TYR A 187 -3.11 -11.85 5.88
C TYR A 187 -1.91 -12.04 6.81
N MET A 188 -2.01 -12.88 7.85
CA MET A 188 -0.85 -13.20 8.69
C MET A 188 0.27 -13.88 7.90
N LEU A 189 -0.05 -14.63 6.84
CA LEU A 189 0.95 -15.17 5.93
C LEU A 189 1.72 -14.06 5.21
N VAL A 190 1.01 -13.03 4.74
CA VAL A 190 1.63 -11.87 4.08
C VAL A 190 2.54 -11.13 5.06
N VAL A 191 2.08 -10.89 6.29
CA VAL A 191 2.88 -10.26 7.36
C VAL A 191 4.19 -10.99 7.64
N LEU A 192 4.22 -12.32 7.53
CA LEU A 192 5.41 -13.12 7.78
C LEU A 192 6.36 -13.16 6.58
N VAL A 193 5.82 -13.17 5.36
CA VAL A 193 6.59 -13.34 4.12
C VAL A 193 7.12 -12.00 3.59
N GLU A 194 6.31 -10.94 3.62
CA GLU A 194 6.65 -9.62 3.05
C GLU A 194 7.93 -9.00 3.65
N PRO A 195 8.20 -9.07 4.97
CA PRO A 195 9.45 -8.55 5.52
C PRO A 195 10.70 -9.22 4.97
N ILE A 196 10.61 -10.50 4.60
CA ILE A 196 11.73 -11.22 3.99
C ILE A 196 11.98 -10.67 2.58
N PHE A 197 10.90 -10.42 1.84
CA PHE A 197 10.99 -9.80 0.51
C PHE A 197 11.55 -8.38 0.59
N ASP A 198 11.05 -7.56 1.52
CA ASP A 198 11.56 -6.21 1.80
C ASP A 198 13.07 -6.22 2.05
N LEU A 199 13.56 -7.10 2.93
CA LEU A 199 14.99 -7.23 3.19
C LEU A 199 15.78 -7.69 1.96
N ALA A 200 15.24 -8.61 1.16
CA ALA A 200 15.90 -9.06 -0.06
C ALA A 200 16.05 -7.90 -1.07
N VAL A 201 15.01 -7.08 -1.23
CA VAL A 201 15.05 -5.90 -2.10
C VAL A 201 16.02 -4.85 -1.57
N LEU A 202 16.01 -4.58 -0.25
CA LEU A 202 16.95 -3.66 0.39
C LEU A 202 18.41 -4.14 0.26
N ALA A 203 18.66 -5.43 0.43
CA ALA A 203 19.98 -6.04 0.23
C ALA A 203 20.44 -5.91 -1.24
N GLY A 204 19.53 -6.12 -2.19
CA GLY A 204 19.77 -5.88 -3.61
C GLY A 204 20.14 -4.42 -3.90
N ALA A 205 19.37 -3.47 -3.35
CA ALA A 205 19.66 -2.04 -3.46
C ALA A 205 21.04 -1.70 -2.86
N LYS A 206 21.38 -2.24 -1.69
CA LYS A 206 22.69 -2.08 -1.04
C LYS A 206 23.83 -2.57 -1.93
N ALA A 207 23.66 -3.73 -2.57
CA ALA A 207 24.67 -4.33 -3.44
C ALA A 207 24.95 -3.50 -4.70
N ILE A 208 23.93 -2.84 -5.25
CA ILE A 208 24.05 -2.01 -6.47
C ILE A 208 24.81 -0.69 -6.19
N LYS A 209 25.08 -0.35 -4.91
CA LYS A 209 25.78 0.89 -4.49
C LYS A 209 25.20 2.13 -5.18
N GLY A 210 23.87 2.28 -5.13
CA GLY A 210 23.19 3.42 -5.73
C GLY A 210 23.67 4.73 -5.13
N ARG A 211 24.53 5.43 -5.86
CA ARG A 211 24.85 6.85 -5.61
C ARG A 211 23.56 7.66 -5.76
N ASP A 212 23.44 8.76 -5.01
CA ASP A 212 22.35 9.74 -5.08
C ASP A 212 21.70 9.83 -6.46
N SER A 213 20.63 9.06 -6.67
CA SER A 213 19.89 9.03 -7.92
C SER A 213 18.48 9.54 -7.66
N GLY A 214 17.95 10.30 -8.61
CA GLY A 214 16.55 10.72 -8.58
C GLY A 214 15.56 9.56 -8.76
N LEU A 215 16.03 8.31 -8.94
CA LEU A 215 15.17 7.16 -9.22
C LEU A 215 14.72 6.40 -7.97
N VAL A 216 15.21 6.76 -6.79
CA VAL A 216 14.82 6.17 -5.50
C VAL A 216 14.61 7.26 -4.44
N THR A 217 13.96 6.94 -3.33
CA THR A 217 13.82 7.88 -2.21
C THR A 217 15.16 8.21 -1.56
N ASN A 218 15.31 9.42 -1.01
CA ASN A 218 16.56 9.87 -0.39
C ASN A 218 17.00 8.95 0.74
N ARG A 219 16.01 8.62 1.59
CA ARG A 219 16.20 7.82 2.78
C ARG A 219 16.60 6.38 2.47
N LEU A 220 16.58 5.97 1.19
CA LEU A 220 17.08 4.65 0.80
C LEU A 220 18.55 4.50 1.14
N TYR A 221 19.37 5.50 0.80
CA TYR A 221 20.83 5.47 0.97
C TYR A 221 21.36 6.49 2.00
N HIS A 222 20.49 7.31 2.56
CA HIS A 222 20.84 8.33 3.56
C HIS A 222 19.99 8.22 4.81
N ALA A 223 20.55 8.66 5.93
CA ALA A 223 19.79 8.94 7.15
C ALA A 223 18.71 10.01 6.89
N ALA A 224 17.72 10.08 7.79
CA ALA A 224 16.52 10.91 7.65
C ALA A 224 16.77 12.41 7.79
#